data_AF-A0A7S9E0P5-F1
#
_entry.id   AF-A0A7S9E0P5-F1
#
_cell.length_a   1.000
_cell.length_b   1.000
_cell.length_c   1.000
_cell.angle_alpha   90.00
_cell.angle_beta   90.00
_cell.angle_gamma   90.00
#
_symmetry.space_group_name_H-M   'P 1'
#
loop_
_entity.id
_entity.type
_entity.pdbx_description
1 polymer ?
#
loop_
_entity_poly.entity_id
_entity_poly.type
_entity_poly.pdbx_seq_one_letter_code
_entity_poly.pdbx_strand_id
1 'polypeptide(L)'
;MEVKGKRKLGLQPVPMHDIALHLHKAEERGEDLPIAITLGNDPIITLMGATPLKYDQSEYEMAGALRESPYPIATAPLTGFDVPRVRK
;
A
#
# COMPACT_ATOMS: atom_id res chain seq x y z
N MET A 1 9.66 -3.08 -7.90
CA MET A 1 9.55 -4.54 -7.68
C MET A 1 10.11 -5.27 -8.88
N GLU A 2 10.70 -6.44 -8.70
CA GLU A 2 11.28 -7.25 -9.78
C GLU A 2 10.75 -8.69 -9.74
N VAL A 3 10.49 -9.30 -10.89
CA VAL A 3 10.09 -10.71 -10.97
C VAL A 3 11.29 -11.61 -10.69
N LYS A 4 11.16 -12.50 -9.70
CA LYS A 4 12.18 -13.49 -9.32
C LYS A 4 11.75 -14.94 -9.60
N GLY A 5 10.53 -15.13 -10.10
CA GLY A 5 9.97 -16.42 -10.48
C GLY A 5 8.44 -16.37 -10.61
N LYS A 6 7.81 -17.49 -10.99
CA LYS A 6 6.36 -17.56 -11.29
C LYS A 6 5.45 -17.02 -10.17
N ARG A 7 5.87 -17.15 -8.92
CA ARG A 7 5.14 -16.69 -7.72
C ARG A 7 6.07 -15.98 -6.74
N LYS A 8 7.08 -15.28 -7.25
CA LYS A 8 8.11 -14.64 -6.42
C LYS A 8 8.47 -13.28 -6.97
N LEU A 9 8.35 -12.26 -6.14
CA LEU A 9 8.77 -10.90 -6.43
C LEU A 9 9.87 -10.49 -5.45
N GLY A 10 10.78 -9.64 -5.91
CA GLY A 10 11.74 -8.93 -5.08
C GLY A 10 11.31 -7.48 -4.88
N LEU A 11 11.46 -6.98 -3.66
CA LEU A 11 11.24 -5.60 -3.27
C LEU A 11 12.38 -5.17 -2.35
N GLN A 12 12.90 -3.95 -2.56
CA GLN A 12 13.85 -3.34 -1.65
C GLN A 12 13.08 -2.38 -0.73
N PRO A 13 12.90 -2.71 0.56
CA PRO A 13 12.36 -1.77 1.54
C PRO A 13 13.48 -0.79 1.92
N VAL A 14 13.40 0.43 1.41
CA VAL A 14 14.38 1.47 1.74
C VAL A 14 14.15 1.92 3.19
N PRO A 15 15.17 1.94 4.08
CA PRO A 15 15.00 2.19 5.52
C PRO A 15 14.27 3.48 5.90
N MET A 16 14.32 4.50 5.03
CA MET A 16 13.69 5.80 5.26
C MET A 16 12.19 5.84 4.93
N HIS A 17 11.61 4.76 4.39
CA HIS A 17 10.19 4.69 4.05
C HIS A 17 9.41 3.82 5.04
N ASP A 18 8.11 4.08 5.16
CA ASP A 18 7.22 3.43 6.14
C ASP A 18 7.18 1.90 6.00
N ILE A 19 7.38 1.37 4.80
CA ILE A 19 7.46 -0.08 4.58
C ILE A 19 8.59 -0.75 5.39
N ALA A 20 9.71 -0.05 5.63
CA ALA A 20 10.79 -0.57 6.44
C ALA A 20 10.39 -0.67 7.92
N LEU A 21 9.61 0.31 8.42
CA LEU A 21 9.06 0.27 9.78
C LEU A 21 8.06 -0.90 9.94
N HIS A 22 7.21 -1.12 8.95
CA HIS A 22 6.28 -2.26 8.96
C HIS A 22 7.01 -3.60 8.92
N LEU A 23 8.04 -3.72 8.07
CA LEU A 23 8.85 -4.93 7.98
C LEU A 23 9.58 -5.21 9.30
N HIS A 24 10.22 -4.20 9.87
CA HIS A 24 10.94 -4.33 11.14
C HIS A 24 10.02 -4.84 12.26
N LYS A 25 8.81 -4.26 12.40
CA LYS A 25 7.83 -4.72 13.40
C LYS A 25 7.41 -6.18 13.18
N ALA A 26 7.31 -6.64 11.92
CA ALA A 26 6.98 -8.04 11.62
C ALA A 26 8.14 -8.97 11.96
N GLU A 27 9.37 -8.57 11.63
CA GLU A 27 10.60 -9.29 11.97
C GLU A 27 10.79 -9.43 13.49
N GLU A 28 10.50 -8.39 14.28
CA GLU A 28 10.52 -8.44 15.76
C GLU A 28 9.58 -9.50 16.33
N ARG A 29 8.50 -9.82 15.63
CA ARG A 29 7.54 -10.87 16.00
C ARG A 29 7.86 -12.23 15.37
N GLY A 30 8.86 -12.31 14.49
CA GLY A 30 9.17 -13.51 13.72
C GLY A 30 8.07 -13.90 12.72
N GLU A 31 7.31 -12.93 12.22
CA GLU A 31 6.18 -13.13 11.31
C GLU A 31 6.50 -12.59 9.92
N ASP A 32 5.88 -13.20 8.89
CA ASP A 32 5.86 -12.62 7.56
C ASP A 32 5.03 -11.33 7.54
N LEU A 33 5.52 -10.28 6.87
CA LEU A 33 4.74 -9.06 6.66
C LEU A 33 3.64 -9.32 5.61
N PRO A 34 2.34 -9.29 5.96
CA PRO A 34 1.27 -9.34 4.98
C PRO A 34 1.31 -8.13 4.04
N ILE A 35 1.17 -8.36 2.73
CA ILE A 35 1.23 -7.34 1.69
C ILE A 35 0.10 -7.55 0.67
N ALA A 36 -0.54 -6.47 0.25
CA ALA A 36 -1.40 -6.42 -0.93
C ALA A 36 -0.77 -5.49 -1.98
N ILE A 37 -0.69 -5.94 -3.24
CA ILE A 37 -0.16 -5.15 -4.36
C ILE A 37 -1.30 -4.90 -5.34
N THR A 38 -1.55 -3.62 -5.60
CA THR A 38 -2.61 -3.15 -6.49
C THR A 38 -2.01 -2.51 -7.72
N LEU A 39 -2.52 -2.84 -8.91
CA LEU A 39 -2.01 -2.36 -10.20
C LEU A 39 -3.15 -1.71 -10.98
N GLY A 40 -2.84 -0.68 -11.77
CA GLY A 40 -3.87 0.02 -12.57
C GLY A 40 -4.81 0.87 -11.73
N ASN A 41 -4.32 1.44 -10.64
CA ASN A 41 -5.08 2.30 -9.74
C ASN A 41 -5.45 3.64 -10.40
N ASP A 42 -6.44 4.32 -9.81
CA ASP A 42 -6.72 5.72 -10.14
C ASP A 42 -5.45 6.58 -9.97
N PRO A 43 -5.17 7.55 -10.86
CA PRO A 43 -3.97 8.38 -10.76
C PRO A 43 -3.83 9.12 -9.43
N ILE A 44 -4.93 9.54 -8.80
CA ILE A 44 -4.90 10.32 -7.55
C ILE A 44 -4.30 9.49 -6.41
N ILE A 45 -4.70 8.22 -6.26
CA ILE A 45 -4.14 7.39 -5.18
C ILE A 45 -2.68 7.03 -5.45
N THR A 46 -2.30 6.91 -6.72
CA THR A 46 -0.90 6.69 -7.11
C THR A 46 -0.04 7.90 -6.74
N LEU A 47 -0.55 9.11 -6.93
CA LEU A 47 0.12 10.35 -6.52
C LEU A 47 0.22 10.46 -4.99
N MET A 48 -0.87 10.16 -4.27
CA MET A 48 -0.88 10.22 -2.80
C MET A 48 0.08 9.19 -2.19
N GLY A 49 0.15 7.97 -2.73
CA GLY A 49 1.11 6.94 -2.31
C GLY A 49 2.58 7.27 -2.52
N ALA A 50 2.89 8.30 -3.32
CA ALA A 50 4.25 8.82 -3.51
C ALA A 50 4.50 10.13 -2.76
N THR A 51 3.48 10.69 -2.11
CA THR A 51 3.56 11.97 -1.41
C THR A 51 4.16 11.74 -0.01
N PRO A 52 5.13 12.56 0.44
CA PRO A 52 5.66 12.45 1.79
C PRO A 52 4.59 12.90 2.81
N LEU A 53 3.88 11.94 3.37
CA LEU A 53 2.94 12.14 4.47
C LEU A 53 3.61 11.78 5.80
N LYS A 54 3.01 12.21 6.91
CA LYS A 54 3.38 11.68 8.22
C LYS A 54 2.88 10.24 8.35
N TYR A 55 3.57 9.44 9.14
CA TYR A 55 3.25 8.02 9.34
C TYR A 55 1.80 7.74 9.78
N ASP A 56 1.17 8.68 10.48
CA ASP A 56 -0.19 8.59 10.99
C ASP A 56 -1.25 9.19 10.04
N GLN A 57 -0.86 9.67 8.86
CA GLN A 57 -1.75 10.24 7.86
C GLN A 57 -2.08 9.24 6.76
N SER A 58 -3.36 9.12 6.43
CA SER A 58 -3.82 8.19 5.41
C SER A 58 -3.78 8.80 4.01
N GLU A 59 -3.16 8.11 3.06
CA GLU A 59 -3.21 8.43 1.63
C GLU A 59 -4.64 8.39 1.08
N TYR A 60 -5.49 7.50 1.60
CA TYR A 60 -6.89 7.39 1.19
C TYR A 60 -7.71 8.60 1.62
N GLU A 61 -7.49 9.11 2.83
CA GLU A 61 -8.15 10.32 3.31
C GLU A 61 -7.70 11.55 2.50
N MET A 62 -6.40 11.65 2.20
CA MET A 62 -5.85 12.72 1.35
C MET A 62 -6.40 12.65 -0.08
N ALA A 63 -6.47 11.44 -0.66
CA ALA A 63 -7.08 11.22 -1.97
C ALA A 63 -8.57 11.55 -1.95
N GLY A 64 -9.26 11.27 -0.85
CA GLY A 64 -10.65 11.63 -0.65
C GLY A 64 -10.88 13.14 -0.58
N ALA A 65 -10.01 13.86 0.14
CA ALA A 65 -10.05 15.31 0.23
C ALA A 65 -9.88 15.98 -1.14
N LEU A 66 -8.90 15.52 -1.94
CA LEU A 66 -8.68 16.03 -3.30
C LEU A 66 -9.84 15.73 -4.25
N ARG A 67 -10.58 14.64 -4.00
CA ARG A 67 -11.76 14.23 -4.76
C ARG A 67 -13.07 14.84 -4.24
N GLU A 68 -13.00 15.62 -3.16
CA GLU A 68 -14.16 16.13 -2.42
C GLU A 68 -15.18 15.03 -2.03
N SER A 69 -14.71 13.79 -1.92
CA SER A 69 -15.54 12.61 -1.66
C SER A 69 -14.68 11.43 -1.19
N PRO A 70 -15.18 10.54 -0.31
CA PRO A 70 -14.41 9.39 0.18
C PRO A 70 -13.77 8.57 -0.94
N TYR A 71 -12.50 8.19 -0.76
CA TYR A 71 -11.81 7.36 -1.74
C TYR A 71 -12.44 5.96 -1.80
N PRO A 72 -12.83 5.46 -2.99
CA PRO A 72 -13.50 4.17 -3.10
C PRO A 72 -12.49 3.05 -2.83
N ILE A 73 -12.70 2.35 -1.73
CA ILE A 73 -11.92 1.17 -1.33
C ILE A 73 -12.74 -0.12 -1.47
N ALA A 74 -12.03 -1.24 -1.44
CA ALA A 74 -12.56 -2.60 -1.35
C ALA A 74 -11.66 -3.42 -0.39
N THR A 75 -12.20 -4.51 0.15
CA THR A 75 -11.45 -5.40 1.05
C THR A 75 -10.73 -6.50 0.27
N ALA A 76 -9.42 -6.62 0.44
CA ALA A 76 -8.61 -7.66 -0.17
C ALA A 76 -8.97 -9.05 0.41
N PRO A 77 -9.23 -10.06 -0.43
CA PRO A 77 -9.83 -11.33 0.02
C PRO A 77 -8.90 -12.21 0.86
N LEU A 78 -7.58 -12.01 0.76
CA LEU A 78 -6.59 -12.83 1.48
C LEU A 78 -6.10 -12.18 2.77
N THR A 79 -5.92 -10.86 2.76
CA THR A 79 -5.34 -10.12 3.91
C THR A 79 -6.38 -9.34 4.71
N GLY A 80 -7.57 -9.11 4.15
CA GLY A 80 -8.55 -8.19 4.73
C GLY A 80 -8.19 -6.71 4.60
N PHE A 81 -7.13 -6.37 3.87
CA PHE A 81 -6.66 -5.00 3.74
C PHE A 81 -7.58 -4.14 2.85
N ASP A 82 -7.63 -2.86 3.17
CA ASP A 82 -8.24 -1.87 2.29
C ASP A 82 -7.36 -1.62 1.07
N VAL A 83 -7.93 -1.84 -0.12
CA VAL A 83 -7.28 -1.65 -1.42
C VAL A 83 -8.10 -0.71 -2.30
N PRO A 84 -7.49 0.00 -3.27
CA PRO A 84 -8.24 0.83 -4.20
C PRO A 84 -9.27 0.02 -4.98
N ARG A 85 -10.51 0.51 -5.04
CA ARG A 85 -11.56 -0.12 -5.84
C ARG A 85 -11.47 0.35 -7.29
N VAL A 86 -10.90 -0.49 -8.14
CA VAL A 86 -10.92 -0.27 -9.60
C VAL A 86 -12.31 -0.63 -10.12
N ARG A 87 -12.98 0.31 -10.81
CA ARG A 87 -14.22 -0.01 -11.55
C ARG A 87 -13.85 -0.87 -12.76
N LYS A 88 -14.60 -1.96 -12.99
CA LYS A 88 -14.55 -2.70 -14.26
C LYS A 88 -15.11 -1.85 -15.39
#